data_AF-A0A537S728-F1
#
_entry.id   AF-A0A537S728-F1
#
_cell.length_a   1.000
_cell.length_b   1.000
_cell.length_c   1.000
_cell.angle_alpha   90.00
_cell.angle_beta   90.00
_cell.angle_gamma   90.00
#
_symmetry.space_group_name_H-M   'P 1'
#
loop_
_entity.id
_entity.type
_entity.pdbx_description
1 polymer ?
#
loop_
_entity_poly.entity_id
_entity_poly.type
_entity_poly.pdbx_seq_one_letter_code
_entity_poly.pdbx_strand_id
1 'polypeptide(L)'
;MLDGGHLGELFRIALAERLPEHRPEHLAGLLEAYRNHEPALALFDDASWALGHFAAQAKLGLITDGTHHVQAKKVAALGIAPRFLEIVYTHALGGRAFSKPHPRSYEMIEQALAADGSRLVYIGDNPSKDFIVPNARG
;
A
#
# COMPACT_ATOMS: atom_id res chain seq x y z
N MET A 1 10.43 -4.28 -3.58
CA MET A 1 10.63 -5.13 -4.78
C MET A 1 9.37 -5.35 -5.64
N LEU A 2 8.13 -5.14 -5.15
CA LEU A 2 6.90 -5.49 -5.90
C LEU A 2 6.13 -4.33 -6.57
N ASP A 3 6.38 -3.07 -6.19
CA ASP A 3 5.52 -1.94 -6.62
C ASP A 3 5.94 -1.24 -7.94
N GLY A 4 7.04 -1.68 -8.58
CA GLY A 4 7.59 -1.05 -9.78
C GLY A 4 6.96 -1.47 -11.11
N GLY A 5 5.99 -2.39 -11.10
CA GLY A 5 5.53 -3.11 -12.30
C GLY A 5 6.02 -4.57 -12.38
N HIS A 6 6.75 -5.05 -11.37
CA HIS A 6 7.34 -6.39 -11.35
C HIS A 6 6.33 -7.53 -11.23
N LEU A 7 5.10 -7.29 -10.75
CA LEU A 7 4.13 -8.37 -10.65
C LEU A 7 3.76 -8.97 -12.02
N GLY A 8 3.61 -8.11 -13.03
CA GLY A 8 3.38 -8.57 -14.41
C GLY A 8 4.56 -9.38 -14.95
N GLU A 9 5.79 -8.97 -14.61
CA GLU A 9 7.01 -9.70 -14.96
C GLU A 9 7.08 -11.06 -14.25
N LEU A 10 6.81 -11.09 -12.95
CA LEU A 10 6.78 -12.31 -12.14
C LEU A 10 5.78 -13.31 -12.70
N PHE A 11 4.58 -12.85 -13.04
CA PHE A 11 3.56 -13.70 -13.66
C PHE A 11 3.96 -14.17 -15.05
N ARG A 12 4.65 -13.35 -15.85
CA ARG A 12 5.18 -13.79 -17.14
C ARG A 12 6.26 -14.86 -16.97
N ILE A 13 7.18 -14.69 -16.02
CA ILE A 13 8.23 -15.69 -15.71
C ILE A 13 7.57 -17.00 -15.25
N ALA A 14 6.62 -16.92 -14.31
CA ALA A 14 5.90 -18.09 -13.81
C ALA A 14 5.10 -18.81 -14.91
N LEU A 15 4.45 -18.06 -15.81
CA LEU A 15 3.74 -18.63 -16.96
C LEU A 15 4.70 -19.28 -17.95
N ALA A 16 5.84 -18.65 -18.26
CA ALA A 16 6.83 -19.25 -19.15
C ALA A 16 7.37 -20.58 -18.62
N GLU A 17 7.54 -20.72 -17.30
CA GLU A 17 7.98 -21.98 -16.67
C GLU A 17 6.89 -23.05 -16.65
N ARG A 18 5.64 -22.68 -16.36
CA ARG A 18 4.54 -23.64 -16.09
C ARG A 18 3.62 -23.89 -17.28
N LEU A 19 3.59 -22.97 -18.23
CA LEU A 19 2.82 -23.03 -19.47
C LEU A 19 3.63 -22.35 -20.60
N PRO A 20 4.63 -23.04 -21.17
CA PRO A 20 5.50 -22.46 -22.20
C PRO A 20 4.74 -21.85 -23.39
N GLU A 21 3.63 -22.48 -23.78
CA GLU A 21 2.74 -22.04 -24.87
C GLU A 21 1.65 -21.04 -24.39
N HIS A 22 1.90 -20.31 -23.30
CA HIS A 22 0.96 -19.30 -22.83
C HIS A 22 0.78 -18.19 -23.87
N ARG A 23 -0.34 -17.49 -23.73
CA ARG A 23 -0.80 -16.45 -24.65
C ARG A 23 -1.08 -15.20 -23.82
N PRO A 24 -1.16 -14.00 -24.44
CA PRO A 24 -1.46 -12.78 -23.71
C PRO A 24 -2.74 -12.87 -22.85
N GLU A 25 -3.75 -13.61 -23.30
CA GLU A 25 -5.00 -13.82 -22.56
C GLU A 25 -4.80 -14.57 -21.24
N HIS A 26 -3.84 -15.51 -21.18
CA HIS A 26 -3.51 -16.25 -19.96
C HIS A 26 -2.89 -15.32 -18.91
N LEU A 27 -2.00 -14.41 -19.33
CA LEU A 27 -1.43 -13.39 -18.44
C LEU A 27 -2.49 -12.39 -17.97
N ALA A 28 -3.37 -11.95 -18.88
CA ALA A 28 -4.48 -11.06 -18.55
C ALA A 28 -5.42 -11.71 -17.51
N GLY A 29 -5.81 -12.97 -17.73
CA GLY A 29 -6.64 -13.74 -16.80
C GLY A 29 -5.98 -13.95 -15.44
N LEU A 30 -4.67 -14.22 -15.39
CA LEU A 30 -3.93 -14.36 -14.13
C LEU A 30 -3.86 -13.02 -13.36
N LEU A 31 -3.59 -11.91 -14.06
CA LEU A 31 -3.60 -10.58 -13.46
C LEU A 31 -4.99 -10.20 -12.95
N GLU A 32 -6.05 -10.54 -13.68
CA GLU A 32 -7.42 -10.31 -13.28
C GLU A 32 -7.79 -11.14 -12.04
N ALA A 33 -7.51 -12.45 -12.06
CA ALA A 33 -7.72 -13.33 -10.92
C ALA A 33 -6.98 -12.81 -9.68
N TYR A 34 -5.71 -12.40 -9.82
CA TYR A 34 -4.94 -11.80 -8.73
C TYR A 34 -5.53 -10.47 -8.25
N ARG A 35 -6.05 -9.60 -9.12
CA ARG A 35 -6.63 -8.32 -8.68
C ARG A 35 -7.98 -8.52 -7.99
N ASN A 36 -8.70 -9.59 -8.33
CA ASN A 36 -10.07 -9.83 -7.90
C ASN A 36 -10.20 -10.90 -6.81
N HIS A 37 -9.14 -11.62 -6.45
CA HIS A 37 -9.19 -12.57 -5.33
C HIS A 37 -9.50 -11.88 -3.99
N GLU A 38 -9.98 -12.66 -3.02
CA GLU A 38 -10.04 -12.24 -1.63
C GLU A 38 -8.77 -12.73 -0.92
N PRO A 39 -7.89 -11.83 -0.46
CA PRO A 39 -6.60 -12.22 0.08
C PRO A 39 -6.76 -12.88 1.47
N ALA A 40 -6.14 -14.05 1.66
CA ALA A 40 -6.01 -14.67 2.98
C ALA A 40 -4.71 -14.18 3.64
N LEU A 41 -4.80 -13.11 4.43
CA LEU A 41 -3.65 -12.46 5.08
C LEU A 41 -3.84 -12.43 6.59
N ALA A 42 -2.72 -12.52 7.31
CA ALA A 42 -2.66 -12.28 8.74
C ALA A 42 -1.50 -11.32 9.01
N LEU A 43 -1.64 -10.52 10.06
CA LEU A 43 -0.51 -9.75 10.59
C LEU A 43 0.52 -10.71 11.20
N PHE A 44 1.79 -10.36 11.07
CA PHE A 44 2.82 -10.90 11.95
C PHE A 44 2.58 -10.42 13.39
N ASP A 45 3.04 -11.19 14.37
CA ASP A 45 2.81 -10.90 15.79
C ASP A 45 3.37 -9.52 16.20
N ASP A 46 4.54 -9.16 15.66
CA ASP A 46 5.20 -7.87 15.88
C ASP A 46 4.43 -6.70 15.26
N ALA A 47 3.87 -6.87 14.06
CA ALA A 47 3.03 -5.88 13.40
C ALA A 47 1.72 -5.66 14.17
N SER A 48 1.10 -6.74 14.65
CA SER A 48 -0.10 -6.69 15.50
C SER A 48 0.18 -5.95 16.80
N TRP A 49 1.30 -6.27 17.47
CA TRP A 49 1.75 -5.57 18.66
C TRP A 49 2.00 -4.09 18.39
N ALA A 50 2.75 -3.74 17.35
CA ALA A 50 3.11 -2.36 17.05
C ALA A 50 1.88 -1.49 16.77
N LEU A 51 0.95 -1.98 15.93
CA LEU A 51 -0.29 -1.26 15.64
C LEU A 51 -1.13 -1.06 16.90
N GLY A 52 -1.22 -2.07 17.77
CA GLY A 52 -1.92 -1.96 19.05
C GLY A 52 -1.25 -0.95 20.00
N HIS A 53 0.06 -1.02 20.14
CA HIS A 53 0.85 -0.17 21.03
C HIS A 53 0.79 1.31 20.64
N PHE A 54 1.00 1.63 19.36
CA PHE A 54 1.03 3.01 18.88
C PHE A 54 -0.37 3.62 18.71
N ALA A 55 -1.39 2.82 18.36
CA ALA A 55 -2.76 3.32 18.31
C ALA A 55 -3.29 3.79 19.67
N ALA A 56 -2.74 3.27 20.77
CA ALA A 56 -3.07 3.70 22.13
C ALA A 56 -2.41 5.04 22.53
N GLN A 57 -1.40 5.50 21.78
CA GLN A 57 -0.58 6.66 22.15
C GLN A 57 -0.70 7.82 21.15
N ALA A 58 -1.03 7.54 19.90
CA ALA A 58 -1.07 8.52 18.83
C ALA A 58 -2.17 8.21 17.79
N LYS A 59 -2.57 9.24 17.05
CA LYS A 59 -3.39 9.07 15.84
C LYS A 59 -2.53 8.38 14.78
N LEU A 60 -3.04 7.30 14.19
CA LEU A 60 -2.35 6.60 13.11
C LEU A 60 -2.96 6.96 11.76
N GLY A 61 -2.12 7.02 10.74
CA GLY A 61 -2.50 7.22 9.35
C GLY A 61 -1.79 6.20 8.47
N LEU A 62 -2.43 5.77 7.39
CA LEU A 62 -1.87 4.81 6.45
C LEU A 62 -1.81 5.42 5.05
N ILE A 63 -0.62 5.40 4.43
CA ILE A 63 -0.45 5.71 3.00
C ILE A 63 -0.06 4.43 2.29
N THR A 64 -0.82 4.04 1.27
CA THR A 64 -0.55 2.81 0.53
C THR A 64 -0.64 3.00 -0.98
N ASP A 65 0.39 2.54 -1.69
CA ASP A 65 0.44 2.54 -3.15
C ASP A 65 -0.20 1.27 -3.72
N GLY A 66 -0.67 1.37 -4.97
CA GLY A 66 -1.27 0.25 -5.69
C GLY A 66 -2.74 0.47 -5.97
N THR A 67 -3.29 -0.36 -6.86
CA THR A 67 -4.69 -0.30 -7.28
C THR A 67 -5.60 -0.28 -6.06
N HIS A 68 -6.44 0.75 -5.95
CA HIS A 68 -7.26 1.03 -4.76
C HIS A 68 -8.00 -0.21 -4.26
N HIS A 69 -8.77 -0.89 -5.12
CA HIS A 69 -9.52 -2.09 -4.75
C HIS A 69 -8.65 -3.21 -4.15
N VAL A 70 -7.45 -3.43 -4.72
CA VAL A 70 -6.52 -4.47 -4.23
C VAL A 70 -5.99 -4.11 -2.85
N GLN A 71 -5.63 -2.84 -2.64
CA GLN A 71 -5.11 -2.40 -1.35
C GLN A 71 -6.21 -2.35 -0.28
N ALA A 72 -7.43 -1.93 -0.64
CA ALA A 72 -8.59 -1.95 0.24
C ALA A 72 -8.92 -3.37 0.72
N LYS A 73 -8.84 -4.37 -0.17
CA LYS A 73 -8.99 -5.78 0.19
C LYS A 73 -7.91 -6.27 1.17
N LYS A 74 -6.66 -5.86 1.01
CA LYS A 74 -5.61 -6.18 1.98
C LYS A 74 -5.90 -5.60 3.36
N VAL A 75 -6.31 -4.32 3.41
CA VAL A 75 -6.69 -3.65 4.65
C VAL A 75 -7.87 -4.36 5.33
N ALA A 76 -8.88 -4.77 4.55
CA ALA A 76 -10.04 -5.51 5.04
C ALA A 76 -9.65 -6.90 5.56
N ALA A 77 -8.89 -7.69 4.80
CA ALA A 77 -8.44 -9.02 5.19
C ALA A 77 -7.58 -9.01 6.45
N LEU A 78 -6.75 -7.97 6.64
CA LEU A 78 -5.94 -7.80 7.84
C LEU A 78 -6.75 -7.24 9.04
N GLY A 79 -7.97 -6.73 8.82
CA GLY A 79 -8.80 -6.15 9.88
C GLY A 79 -8.23 -4.88 10.51
N ILE A 80 -7.35 -4.16 9.81
CA ILE A 80 -6.59 -3.03 10.39
C ILE A 80 -7.23 -1.66 10.19
N ALA A 81 -8.27 -1.54 9.35
CA ALA A 81 -8.91 -0.24 9.07
C ALA A 81 -9.28 0.56 10.33
N PRO A 82 -9.88 -0.04 11.39
CA PRO A 82 -10.28 0.69 12.59
C PRO A 82 -9.11 1.29 13.40
N ARG A 83 -7.86 0.94 13.10
CA ARG A 83 -6.67 1.44 13.79
C ARG A 83 -6.21 2.80 13.26
N PHE A 84 -6.66 3.20 12.07
CA PHE A 84 -6.20 4.41 11.39
C PHE A 84 -7.30 5.46 11.36
N LEU A 85 -6.94 6.70 11.69
CA LEU A 85 -7.82 7.86 11.54
C LEU A 85 -8.04 8.20 10.07
N GLU A 86 -7.02 8.00 9.23
CA GLU A 86 -7.06 8.27 7.80
C GLU A 86 -6.28 7.19 7.03
N ILE A 87 -6.83 6.76 5.89
CA ILE A 87 -6.19 5.78 4.99
C ILE A 87 -6.22 6.34 3.57
N VAL A 88 -5.04 6.71 3.07
CA VAL A 88 -4.88 7.23 1.71
C VAL A 88 -4.41 6.12 0.78
N TYR A 89 -5.32 5.69 -0.10
CA TYR A 89 -5.00 4.83 -1.25
C TYR A 89 -4.54 5.70 -2.41
N THR A 90 -3.24 5.75 -2.69
CA THR A 90 -2.69 6.77 -3.60
C THR A 90 -3.26 6.68 -5.02
N HIS A 91 -3.55 5.47 -5.53
CA HIS A 91 -4.14 5.32 -6.86
C HIS A 91 -5.62 5.74 -6.93
N ALA A 92 -6.31 5.88 -5.80
CA ALA A 92 -7.66 6.47 -5.79
C ALA A 92 -7.64 7.98 -6.11
N LEU A 93 -6.47 8.63 -5.97
CA LEU A 93 -6.29 10.06 -6.24
C LEU A 93 -6.04 10.39 -7.72
N GLY A 94 -5.91 9.38 -8.59
CA GLY A 94 -5.57 9.57 -10.01
C GLY A 94 -4.56 8.55 -10.54
N GLY A 95 -4.50 7.36 -9.98
CA GLY A 95 -3.59 6.30 -10.41
C GLY A 95 -2.13 6.53 -9.99
N ARG A 96 -1.21 5.99 -10.79
CA ARG A 96 0.23 5.95 -10.47
C ARG A 96 0.90 7.32 -10.40
N ALA A 97 0.33 8.34 -11.03
CA ALA A 97 0.86 9.71 -10.98
C ALA A 97 0.87 10.28 -9.54
N PHE A 98 0.01 9.77 -8.67
CA PHE A 98 -0.10 10.15 -7.26
C PHE A 98 0.57 9.17 -6.30
N SER A 99 1.23 8.13 -6.80
CA SER A 99 2.03 7.23 -5.97
C SER A 99 3.15 7.98 -5.29
N LYS A 100 3.62 7.46 -4.15
CA LYS A 100 4.84 7.97 -3.52
C LYS A 100 6.00 7.97 -4.54
N PRO A 101 6.79 9.06 -4.64
CA PRO A 101 6.92 10.16 -3.69
C PRO A 101 6.06 11.40 -4.03
N HIS A 102 4.89 11.28 -4.66
CA HIS A 102 4.00 12.42 -4.83
C HIS A 102 3.52 12.97 -3.46
N PRO A 103 3.54 14.29 -3.21
CA PRO A 103 3.31 14.85 -1.87
C PRO A 103 1.86 14.77 -1.38
N ARG A 104 0.90 14.67 -2.31
CA ARG A 104 -0.55 14.74 -2.01
C ARG A 104 -1.02 13.83 -0.87
N SER A 105 -0.52 12.60 -0.81
CA SER A 105 -0.97 11.65 0.22
C SER A 105 -0.48 12.05 1.62
N TYR A 106 0.74 12.59 1.72
CA TYR A 106 1.29 13.13 2.96
C TYR A 106 0.53 14.36 3.43
N GLU A 107 0.16 15.27 2.52
CA GLU A 107 -0.65 16.46 2.83
C GLU A 107 -2.02 16.08 3.41
N MET A 108 -2.66 15.04 2.87
CA MET A 108 -3.93 14.54 3.39
C MET A 108 -3.79 13.96 4.80
N ILE A 109 -2.71 13.21 5.05
CA ILE A 109 -2.40 12.68 6.39
C ILE A 109 -2.10 13.82 7.38
N GLU A 110 -1.31 14.82 6.99
CA GLU A 110 -1.01 15.99 7.81
C GLU A 110 -2.29 16.73 8.23
N GLN A 111 -3.18 16.99 7.27
CA GLN A 111 -4.46 17.65 7.54
C GLN A 111 -5.33 16.84 8.50
N ALA A 112 -5.35 15.51 8.39
CA ALA A 112 -6.17 14.65 9.23
C ALA A 112 -5.58 14.46 10.64
N LEU A 113 -4.27 14.26 10.76
CA LEU A 113 -3.63 13.87 12.02
C LEU A 113 -3.06 15.04 12.82
N ALA A 114 -2.57 16.08 12.13
CA ALA A 114 -1.81 17.18 12.72
C ALA A 114 -2.52 18.55 12.60
N ALA A 115 -3.85 18.56 12.51
CA ALA A 115 -4.64 19.80 12.52
C ALA A 115 -4.41 20.67 13.78
N ASP A 116 -3.93 20.06 14.87
CA ASP A 116 -3.56 20.70 16.14
C ASP A 116 -2.09 21.13 16.22
N GLY A 117 -1.33 20.99 15.12
CA GLY A 117 0.12 21.29 15.08
C GLY A 117 1.01 20.17 15.62
N SER A 118 0.48 18.96 15.81
CA SER A 118 1.27 17.79 16.23
C SER A 118 2.37 17.44 15.22
N ARG A 119 3.50 16.94 15.73
CA ARG A 119 4.56 16.37 14.89
C ARG A 119 4.16 14.98 14.40
N LEU A 120 4.57 14.66 13.18
CA LEU A 120 4.35 13.34 12.57
C LEU A 120 5.67 12.60 12.43
N VAL A 121 5.59 11.28 12.53
CA VAL A 121 6.69 10.37 12.20
C VAL A 121 6.19 9.46 11.09
N TYR A 122 6.94 9.37 10.00
CA TYR A 122 6.62 8.49 8.89
C TYR A 122 7.42 7.19 9.00
N ILE A 123 6.73 6.05 8.88
CA ILE A 123 7.33 4.71 8.91
C ILE A 123 7.07 4.06 7.54
N GLY A 124 8.13 3.60 6.89
CA GLY A 124 8.08 2.94 5.58
C GLY A 124 9.30 2.05 5.36
N ASP A 125 9.28 1.27 4.29
CA ASP A 125 10.32 0.26 3.99
C ASP A 125 11.08 0.53 2.69
N ASN A 126 10.61 1.47 1.86
CA ASN A 126 11.14 1.69 0.53
C ASN A 126 11.85 3.05 0.39
N PRO A 127 13.18 3.11 0.55
CA PRO A 127 13.93 4.35 0.51
C PRO A 127 13.77 5.18 -0.76
N SER A 128 13.47 4.56 -1.90
CA SER A 128 13.34 5.27 -3.18
C SER A 128 12.06 6.07 -3.31
N LYS A 129 11.08 5.91 -2.41
CA LYS A 129 9.79 6.61 -2.49
C LYS A 129 9.25 7.11 -1.14
N ASP A 130 9.54 6.38 -0.06
CA ASP A 130 8.90 6.58 1.24
C ASP A 130 9.45 7.76 2.01
N PHE A 131 10.76 8.04 1.90
CA PHE A 131 11.41 9.06 2.73
C PHE A 131 11.65 10.39 1.99
N ILE A 132 11.44 10.45 0.67
CA ILE A 132 11.70 11.67 -0.11
C ILE A 132 10.82 12.83 0.37
N VAL A 133 9.51 12.62 0.48
CA VAL A 133 8.57 13.67 0.89
C VAL A 133 8.66 13.99 2.38
N PRO A 134 8.63 13.01 3.30
CA PRO A 134 8.77 13.31 4.73
C PRO A 134 10.06 14.09 5.03
N ASN A 135 11.21 13.67 4.51
CA ASN A 135 12.48 14.37 4.75
C ASN A 135 12.50 15.80 4.20
N ALA A 136 11.74 16.08 3.13
CA ALA A 136 11.62 17.43 2.59
C ALA A 136 10.69 18.34 3.42
N ARG A 137 9.90 17.77 4.35
CA ARG A 137 8.89 18.48 5.14
C ARG A 137 9.29 18.71 6.60
N GLY A 138 10.36 18.07 7.07
CA GLY A 138 10.91 18.22 8.43
C GLY A 138 10.56 17.04 9.32
#